data_AF-A0A820C5T8-F1
#
_entry.id   AF-A0A820C5T8-F1
#
_cell.length_a   1.000
_cell.length_b   1.000
_cell.length_c   1.000
_cell.angle_alpha   90.00
_cell.angle_beta   90.00
_cell.angle_gamma   90.00
#
_symmetry.space_group_name_H-M   'P 1'
#
loop_
_entity.id
_entity.type
_entity.pdbx_description
1 polymer ?
#
loop_
_entity_poly.entity_id
_entity_poly.type
_entity_poly.pdbx_seq_one_letter_code
_entity_poly.pdbx_strand_id
1 'polypeptide(L)'
;MATNYRQAILNDNSTLEPATVASRADALYISLFYKMLTVSMLDRAITLQIQQKSGDIKLLENVQRELERHLNKWKNDIEQNLPYTPIPIRTLVQSQLGAMLIVLSQLD
;
A
#
# COMPACT_ATOMS: atom_id res chain seq x y z
N MET A 1 6.80 15.38 1.39
CA MET A 1 7.66 14.24 1.80
C MET A 1 7.13 12.84 1.34
N ALA A 2 6.52 12.63 0.15
CA ALA A 2 6.24 11.26 -0.37
C ALA A 2 7.18 10.96 -1.54
N THR A 3 7.45 11.99 -2.33
CA THR A 3 8.48 12.05 -3.36
C THR A 3 9.84 11.52 -2.89
N ASN A 4 10.20 11.68 -1.61
CA ASN A 4 11.51 11.29 -1.08
C ASN A 4 11.66 9.77 -0.89
N TYR A 5 10.59 9.03 -0.56
CA TYR A 5 10.71 7.60 -0.25
C TYR A 5 10.72 6.75 -1.53
N ARG A 6 9.88 7.10 -2.51
CA ARG A 6 9.88 6.48 -3.84
C ARG A 6 11.22 6.71 -4.55
N GLN A 7 11.73 7.94 -4.52
CA GLN A 7 13.05 8.26 -5.07
C GLN A 7 14.17 7.56 -4.30
N ALA A 8 14.08 7.45 -2.96
CA ALA A 8 15.07 6.71 -2.18
C ALA A 8 15.12 5.22 -2.56
N ILE A 9 13.97 4.55 -2.75
CA ILE A 9 13.93 3.15 -3.22
C ILE A 9 14.50 3.01 -4.64
N LEU A 10 14.18 3.95 -5.54
CA LEU A 10 14.69 3.94 -6.91
C LEU A 10 16.20 4.25 -6.99
N ASN A 11 16.75 4.97 -6.01
CA ASN A 11 18.14 5.44 -6.00
C ASN A 11 19.06 4.67 -5.01
N ASP A 12 18.57 3.63 -4.34
CA ASP A 12 19.34 2.86 -3.37
C ASP A 12 20.25 1.82 -4.06
N ASN A 13 21.57 1.97 -3.93
CA ASN A 13 22.57 1.06 -4.50
C ASN A 13 22.52 -0.38 -3.95
N SER A 14 21.82 -0.64 -2.84
CA SER A 14 21.59 -2.02 -2.38
C SER A 14 20.57 -2.78 -3.25
N THR A 15 19.88 -2.09 -4.16
CA THR A 15 18.94 -2.65 -5.15
C THR A 15 19.58 -2.98 -6.51
N LEU A 16 20.92 -3.04 -6.58
CA LEU A 16 21.67 -3.38 -7.80
C LEU A 16 21.40 -4.81 -8.32
N GLU A 17 20.96 -5.72 -7.46
CA GLU A 17 20.36 -6.99 -7.90
C GLU A 17 19.01 -6.71 -8.56
N PRO A 18 18.70 -7.27 -9.76
CA PRO A 18 17.46 -6.99 -10.44
C PRO A 18 16.27 -7.49 -9.61
N ALA A 19 15.65 -6.57 -8.86
CA ALA A 19 14.43 -6.88 -8.12
C ALA A 19 13.36 -7.42 -9.08
N THR A 20 12.82 -8.60 -8.75
CA THR A 20 11.74 -9.20 -9.52
C THR A 20 10.56 -8.22 -9.63
N VAL A 21 9.75 -8.38 -10.68
CA VAL A 21 8.54 -7.55 -10.85
C VAL A 21 7.64 -7.60 -9.61
N ALA A 22 7.57 -8.76 -8.94
CA ALA A 22 6.83 -8.94 -7.70
C ALA A 22 7.42 -8.13 -6.53
N SER A 23 8.74 -8.17 -6.33
CA SER A 23 9.41 -7.40 -5.27
C SER A 23 9.24 -5.89 -5.45
N ARG A 24 9.32 -5.40 -6.69
CA ARG A 24 9.08 -3.98 -7.00
C ARG A 24 7.62 -3.59 -6.77
N ALA A 25 6.68 -4.44 -7.21
CA ALA A 25 5.25 -4.20 -6.99
C ALA A 25 4.91 -4.18 -5.49
N ASP A 26 5.50 -5.07 -4.71
CA ASP A 26 5.30 -5.13 -3.27
C ASP A 26 5.80 -3.86 -2.57
N ALA A 27 7.05 -3.49 -2.81
CA ALA A 27 7.67 -2.33 -2.17
C ALA A 27 7.00 -1.00 -2.55
N LEU A 28 6.53 -0.87 -3.79
CA LEU A 28 5.95 0.38 -4.29
C LEU A 28 4.45 0.52 -3.99
N TYR A 29 3.70 -0.58 -3.95
CA TYR A 29 2.24 -0.51 -3.92
C TYR A 29 1.61 -1.36 -2.82
N ILE A 30 1.96 -2.65 -2.71
CA ILE A 30 1.25 -3.60 -1.84
C ILE A 30 1.53 -3.30 -0.36
N SER A 31 2.80 -3.14 0.01
CA SER A 31 3.19 -2.81 1.38
C SER A 31 2.62 -1.47 1.84
N LEU A 32 2.55 -0.47 0.94
CA LEU A 32 1.93 0.82 1.24
C LEU A 32 0.40 0.69 1.39
N PHE A 33 -0.25 -0.07 0.50
CA PHE A 33 -1.68 -0.33 0.55
C PHE A 33 -2.10 -0.98 1.87
N TYR A 34 -1.42 -2.01 2.33
CA TYR A 34 -1.74 -2.64 3.62
C TYR A 34 -1.53 -1.70 4.81
N LYS A 35 -0.47 -0.87 4.80
CA LYS A 35 -0.28 0.18 5.82
C LYS A 35 -1.43 1.17 5.83
N MET A 36 -1.96 1.55 4.67
CA MET A 36 -3.12 2.45 4.58
C MET A 36 -4.38 1.87 5.21
N LEU A 37 -4.58 0.54 5.20
CA LEU A 37 -5.71 -0.09 5.88
C LEU A 37 -5.65 0.15 7.40
N THR A 38 -4.49 -0.12 8.01
CA THR A 38 -4.28 0.10 9.45
C THR A 38 -4.46 1.57 9.82
N VAL A 39 -3.89 2.47 9.02
CA VAL A 39 -3.98 3.92 9.26
C VAL A 39 -5.42 4.43 9.08
N SER A 40 -6.19 3.87 8.14
CA SER A 40 -7.61 4.22 7.98
C SER A 40 -8.47 3.73 9.14
N MET A 41 -8.12 2.59 9.76
CA MET A 41 -8.78 2.14 10.99
C MET A 41 -8.49 3.09 12.17
N LEU A 42 -7.26 3.60 12.27
CA LEU A 42 -6.91 4.61 13.27
C LEU A 42 -7.71 5.90 13.07
N ASP A 43 -7.84 6.39 11.84
CA ASP A 43 -8.66 7.56 11.51
C ASP A 43 -10.13 7.36 11.95
N ARG A 44 -10.68 6.18 11.68
CA ARG A 44 -12.02 5.80 12.13
C ARG A 44 -12.14 5.75 13.65
N ALA A 45 -11.13 5.26 14.35
CA ALA A 45 -11.12 5.23 15.82
C ALA A 45 -11.09 6.65 16.42
N ILE A 46 -10.26 7.55 15.87
CA ILE A 46 -10.19 8.96 16.28
C ILE A 46 -11.54 9.66 16.03
N THR A 47 -12.15 9.43 14.86
CA THR A 47 -13.49 9.94 14.53
C THR A 47 -14.53 9.55 15.59
N LEU A 48 -14.53 8.29 16.02
CA LEU A 48 -15.45 7.81 17.05
C LEU A 48 -15.19 8.47 18.41
N GLN A 49 -13.94 8.67 18.80
CA GLN A 49 -13.60 9.36 20.06
C GLN A 49 -14.05 10.83 20.05
N ILE A 50 -13.88 11.53 18.93
CA ILE A 50 -14.36 12.90 18.74
C ILE A 50 -15.88 12.96 18.85
N GLN A 51 -16.60 12.04 18.18
CA GLN A 51 -18.07 11.96 18.24
C GLN A 51 -18.59 11.70 19.65
N GLN A 52 -17.90 10.86 20.41
CA GLN A 52 -18.23 10.55 21.81
C GLN A 52 -17.78 11.65 22.78
N LYS A 53 -17.10 12.70 22.30
CA LYS A 53 -16.51 13.78 23.11
C LYS A 53 -15.62 13.24 24.24
N SER A 54 -14.89 12.16 23.95
CA SER A 54 -14.02 11.49 24.91
C SER A 54 -12.57 11.94 24.71
N GLY A 55 -11.92 12.44 25.76
CA GLY A 55 -10.54 12.91 25.72
C GLY A 55 -10.39 14.37 25.26
N ASP A 56 -9.16 14.75 24.89
CA ASP A 56 -8.86 16.10 24.37
C ASP A 56 -9.26 16.21 22.89
N ILE A 57 -10.47 16.72 22.66
CA ILE A 57 -11.06 16.86 21.32
C ILE A 57 -10.18 17.71 20.40
N LYS A 58 -9.57 18.80 20.90
CA LYS A 58 -8.75 19.69 20.06
C LYS A 58 -7.48 19.00 19.61
N LEU A 59 -6.86 18.20 20.49
CA LEU A 59 -5.72 17.37 20.11
C LEU A 59 -6.13 16.32 19.07
N LEU A 60 -7.25 15.62 19.29
CA LEU A 60 -7.76 14.60 18.38
C LEU A 60 -8.06 15.16 16.98
N GLU A 61 -8.69 16.33 16.88
CA GLU A 61 -8.95 17.01 15.60
C GLU A 61 -7.65 17.42 14.88
N ASN A 62 -6.62 17.83 15.62
CA ASN A 62 -5.31 18.15 15.04
C ASN A 62 -4.62 16.90 14.49
N VAL A 63 -4.60 15.82 15.28
CA VAL A 63 -4.02 14.53 14.86
C VAL A 63 -4.79 13.96 13.68
N GLN A 64 -6.12 14.01 13.69
CA GLN A 64 -6.95 13.55 12.57
C GLN A 64 -6.61 14.28 11.27
N ARG A 65 -6.52 15.62 11.30
CA ARG A 65 -6.17 16.41 10.11
C ARG A 65 -4.76 16.12 9.61
N GLU A 66 -3.82 15.79 10.48
CA GLU A 66 -2.49 15.34 10.07
C GLU A 66 -2.54 13.95 9.44
N LEU A 67 -3.29 13.03 10.02
CA LEU A 67 -3.48 11.68 9.54
C LEU A 67 -4.12 11.66 8.14
N GLU A 68 -5.19 12.42 7.94
CA GLU A 68 -5.87 12.57 6.65
C GLU A 68 -4.93 13.14 5.58
N ARG A 69 -4.09 14.12 5.93
CA ARG A 69 -3.07 14.66 5.01
C ARG A 69 -2.08 13.58 4.55
N HIS A 70 -1.65 12.71 5.46
CA HIS A 70 -0.76 11.60 5.13
C HIS A 70 -1.46 10.53 4.28
N LEU A 71 -2.68 10.16 4.64
CA LEU A 71 -3.50 9.21 3.89
C LEU A 71 -3.75 9.69 2.45
N ASN A 72 -4.19 10.93 2.27
CA ASN A 72 -4.48 11.48 0.94
C ASN A 72 -3.23 11.54 0.06
N LYS A 73 -2.08 11.84 0.65
CA LYS A 73 -0.81 11.85 -0.06
C LYS A 73 -0.40 10.44 -0.52
N TRP A 74 -0.62 9.41 0.30
CA TRP A 74 -0.38 8.01 -0.11
C TRP A 74 -1.40 7.53 -1.15
N LYS A 75 -2.68 7.90 -1.02
CA LYS A 75 -3.71 7.63 -2.04
C LYS A 75 -3.29 8.19 -3.40
N ASN A 76 -2.93 9.48 -3.43
CA ASN A 76 -2.50 10.14 -4.65
C ASN A 76 -1.25 9.50 -5.27
N ASP A 77 -0.29 9.05 -4.44
CA ASP A 77 0.91 8.37 -4.92
C ASP A 77 0.56 7.04 -5.61
N ILE A 78 -0.32 6.24 -5.01
CA ILE A 78 -0.78 4.98 -5.62
C ILE A 78 -1.59 5.25 -6.88
N GLU A 79 -2.57 6.15 -6.84
CA GLU A 79 -3.45 6.45 -7.97
C GLU A 79 -2.69 6.96 -9.21
N GLN A 80 -1.69 7.81 -9.00
CA GLN A 80 -0.90 8.36 -10.12
C GLN A 80 0.13 7.38 -10.68
N ASN A 81 0.63 6.46 -9.85
CA ASN A 81 1.78 5.63 -10.21
C ASN A 81 1.44 4.15 -10.40
N LEU A 82 0.24 3.69 -10.06
CA LEU A 82 -0.18 2.31 -10.31
C LEU A 82 -0.85 2.23 -11.69
N PRO A 83 -0.16 1.69 -12.72
CA PRO A 83 -0.77 1.48 -14.03
C PRO A 83 -1.82 0.37 -13.93
N TYR A 84 -3.07 0.75 -13.64
CA TYR A 84 -4.17 -0.19 -13.60
C TYR A 84 -4.57 -0.58 -15.02
N THR A 85 -4.26 -1.82 -15.39
CA THR A 85 -4.77 -2.43 -16.63
C THR A 85 -5.71 -3.57 -16.24
N PRO A 86 -6.96 -3.59 -16.73
CA PRO A 86 -7.85 -4.72 -16.51
C PRO A 86 -7.19 -6.00 -17.05
N ILE A 87 -6.99 -6.98 -16.18
CA ILE A 87 -6.50 -8.30 -16.59
C ILE A 87 -7.73 -9.14 -16.96
N PRO A 88 -7.82 -9.67 -18.19
CA PRO A 88 -8.90 -10.58 -18.56
C PRO A 88 -8.93 -11.79 -17.62
N ILE A 89 -10.14 -12.19 -17.18
CA ILE A 89 -10.32 -13.31 -16.22
C ILE A 89 -9.59 -14.58 -16.69
N ARG A 90 -9.65 -14.87 -18.00
CA ARG A 90 -8.95 -16.02 -18.59
C ARG A 90 -7.44 -15.99 -18.32
N THR A 91 -6.80 -14.84 -18.52
CA THR A 91 -5.35 -14.66 -18.28
C THR A 91 -5.01 -14.87 -16.81
N LEU A 92 -5.84 -14.34 -15.91
CA LEU A 92 -5.66 -14.50 -14.47
C LEU A 92 -5.73 -15.97 -14.06
N VAL A 93 -6.77 -16.69 -14.49
CA VAL A 93 -6.95 -18.11 -14.18
C VAL A 93 -5.81 -18.97 -14.75
N GLN A 94 -5.36 -18.69 -15.98
CA GLN A 94 -4.23 -19.39 -16.58
C GLN A 94 -2.93 -19.18 -15.78
N SER A 95 -2.67 -17.94 -15.34
CA SER A 95 -1.50 -17.64 -14.52
C SER A 95 -1.55 -18.36 -13.16
N GLN A 96 -2.72 -18.35 -12.51
CA GLN A 96 -2.93 -19.04 -11.22
C GLN A 96 -2.75 -20.55 -11.32
N LEU A 97 -3.32 -21.18 -12.35
CA LEU A 97 -3.15 -22.62 -12.61
C LEU A 97 -1.69 -22.96 -12.93
N GLY A 98 -1.03 -22.14 -13.76
CA GLY A 98 0.39 -22.32 -14.08
C GLY A 98 1.27 -22.25 -12.84
N ALA A 99 1.04 -21.27 -11.96
CA ALA A 99 1.74 -21.17 -10.68
C ALA A 99 1.51 -22.40 -9.80
N MET A 100 0.27 -22.89 -9.71
CA MET A 100 -0.06 -24.08 -8.93
C MET A 100 0.67 -25.34 -9.44
N LEU A 101 0.72 -25.52 -10.77
CA LEU A 101 1.44 -26.65 -11.38
C LEU A 101 2.95 -26.60 -11.10
N ILE A 102 3.55 -25.41 -11.15
CA ILE A 102 4.97 -25.22 -10.81
C ILE A 102 5.22 -25.61 -9.34
N VAL A 103 4.36 -25.16 -8.43
CA VAL A 103 4.49 -25.50 -7.00
C VAL A 103 4.36 -27.01 -6.78
N LEU A 104 3.37 -27.64 -7.43
CA LEU A 104 3.21 -29.10 -7.38
C LEU A 104 4.46 -29.83 -7.89
N SER A 105 5.07 -29.35 -8.98
CA SER A 105 6.29 -29.96 -9.54
C SER A 105 7.54 -29.85 -8.64
N GLN A 106 7.50 -29.02 -7.60
CA GLN A 106 8.58 -28.89 -6.61
C GLN A 106 8.27 -29.61 -5.29
N LEU A 107 7.10 -30.26 -5.18
CA LEU A 107 6.67 -31.03 -4.01
C LEU A 107 6.91 -32.55 -4.15
N ASP A 108 7.29 -33.00 -5.35
CA ASP A 108 7.77 -34.36 -5.66
C ASP A 108 9.30 -34.45 -5.57
#